data_AF-A0A9Q3GXR4-F1
#
_entry.id   AF-A0A9Q3GXR4-F1
#
_cell.length_a   1.000
_cell.length_b   1.000
_cell.length_c   1.000
_cell.angle_alpha   90.00
_cell.angle_beta   90.00
_cell.angle_gamma   90.00
#
_symmetry.space_group_name_H-M   'P 1'
#
loop_
_entity.id
_entity.type
_entity.pdbx_description
1 polymer ?
#
loop_
_entity_poly.entity_id
_entity_poly.type
_entity_poly.pdbx_seq_one_letter_code
_entity_poly.pdbx_strand_id
1 'polypeptide(L)'
;MNNKTLDIKDISTITILDGTNYGHWQMRMNIHLRSRDLLDICENSWSNNTSTSSLNKWKKASFEAINLITTRIIERVFREVVNSETIENSHLLWDQISEQYASKCAVNRG
;
A
#
# COMPACT_ATOMS: atom_id res chain seq x y z
N MET A 1 31.28 -28.32 9.50
CA MET A 1 29.83 -28.33 9.21
C MET A 1 29.45 -26.94 8.73
N ASN A 2 28.79 -26.87 7.58
CA ASN A 2 28.72 -25.70 6.72
C ASN A 2 27.77 -24.64 7.29
N ASN A 3 28.32 -23.47 7.63
CA ASN A 3 27.55 -22.26 7.88
C ASN A 3 26.99 -21.79 6.54
N LYS A 4 25.75 -22.19 6.24
CA LYS A 4 25.03 -21.68 5.09
C LYS A 4 24.64 -20.24 5.40
N THR A 5 25.49 -19.31 4.96
CA THR A 5 25.16 -17.90 4.78
C THR A 5 23.77 -17.82 4.13
N LEU A 6 22.79 -17.30 4.86
CA LEU A 6 21.49 -16.96 4.30
C LEU A 6 21.72 -15.76 3.38
N ASP A 7 22.03 -16.10 2.14
CA ASP A 7 22.36 -15.17 1.07
C ASP A 7 21.09 -14.37 0.68
N ILE A 8 21.07 -13.11 1.12
CA ILE A 8 20.54 -11.90 0.48
C ILE A 8 19.62 -12.17 -0.74
N LYS A 9 18.46 -12.77 -0.48
CA LYS A 9 17.33 -12.83 -1.40
C LYS A 9 16.02 -12.83 -0.61
N ASP A 10 15.91 -11.90 0.34
CA ASP A 10 14.59 -11.38 0.69
C ASP A 10 14.16 -10.44 -0.45
N ILE A 11 14.03 -11.01 -1.65
CA ILE A 11 13.31 -10.38 -2.75
C ILE A 11 11.90 -10.30 -2.21
N SER A 12 11.55 -9.11 -1.69
CA SER A 12 10.20 -8.77 -1.27
C SER A 12 9.20 -9.49 -2.16
N THR A 13 8.50 -10.44 -1.57
CA THR A 13 7.53 -11.28 -2.27
C THR A 13 6.36 -10.47 -2.84
N ILE A 14 6.24 -9.21 -2.46
CA ILE A 14 5.28 -8.24 -2.98
C ILE A 14 5.69 -7.86 -4.41
N THR A 15 4.83 -8.22 -5.35
CA THR A 15 4.95 -7.81 -6.75
C THR A 15 4.87 -6.28 -6.87
N ILE A 16 5.39 -5.72 -7.96
CA ILE A 16 5.27 -4.28 -8.25
C ILE A 16 3.96 -4.07 -9.02
N LEU A 17 3.12 -3.13 -8.59
CA LEU A 17 1.90 -2.76 -9.32
C LEU A 17 2.29 -2.08 -10.63
N ASP A 18 1.91 -2.67 -11.75
CA ASP A 18 2.13 -2.12 -13.09
C ASP A 18 0.84 -1.63 -13.77
N GLY A 19 -0.31 -1.82 -13.11
CA GLY A 19 -1.64 -1.46 -13.57
C GLY A 19 -2.41 -2.60 -14.26
N THR A 20 -1.79 -3.77 -14.48
CA THR A 20 -2.43 -4.97 -15.04
C THR A 20 -2.59 -6.09 -14.02
N ASN A 21 -1.78 -6.06 -12.96
CA ASN A 21 -1.66 -7.12 -11.96
C ASN A 21 -2.32 -6.77 -10.60
N TYR A 22 -3.27 -5.83 -10.56
CA TYR A 22 -3.83 -5.29 -9.32
C TYR A 22 -4.33 -6.36 -8.35
N GLY A 23 -5.10 -7.35 -8.80
CA GLY A 23 -5.61 -8.39 -7.89
C GLY A 23 -4.51 -9.16 -7.16
N HIS A 24 -3.41 -9.50 -7.84
CA HIS A 24 -2.29 -10.19 -7.20
C HIS A 24 -1.49 -9.26 -6.30
N TRP A 25 -1.26 -8.03 -6.76
CA TRP A 25 -0.60 -6.99 -5.98
C TRP A 25 -1.34 -6.70 -4.67
N GLN A 26 -2.65 -6.49 -4.75
CA GLN A 26 -3.51 -6.16 -3.62
C GLN A 26 -3.46 -7.24 -2.54
N MET A 27 -3.60 -8.53 -2.93
CA MET A 27 -3.53 -9.63 -1.95
C MET A 27 -2.20 -9.66 -1.21
N ARG A 28 -1.08 -9.44 -1.91
CA ARG A 28 0.25 -9.44 -1.28
C ARG A 28 0.48 -8.20 -0.43
N MET A 29 0.05 -7.03 -0.90
CA MET A 29 0.15 -5.79 -0.15
C MET A 29 -0.70 -5.84 1.11
N ASN A 30 -1.90 -6.41 1.06
CA ASN A 30 -2.76 -6.64 2.23
C ASN A 30 -2.05 -7.47 3.30
N ILE A 31 -1.43 -8.59 2.91
CA ILE A 31 -0.66 -9.43 3.84
C ILE A 31 0.49 -8.63 4.44
N HIS A 32 1.20 -7.85 3.63
CA HIS A 32 2.33 -7.06 4.11
C HIS A 32 1.91 -5.98 5.10
N LEU A 33 0.87 -5.21 4.79
CA LEU A 33 0.32 -4.18 5.67
C LEU A 33 -0.23 -4.78 6.97
N ARG A 34 -0.92 -5.94 6.90
CA ARG A 34 -1.38 -6.67 8.10
C ARG A 34 -0.23 -7.09 8.99
N SER A 35 0.88 -7.56 8.43
CA SER A 35 2.05 -7.97 9.23
C SER A 35 2.72 -6.83 10.00
N ARG A 36 2.35 -5.57 9.69
CA ARG A 36 2.87 -4.35 10.31
C ARG A 36 1.79 -3.56 11.08
N ASP A 37 0.59 -4.12 11.23
CA ASP A 37 -0.56 -3.43 11.83
C ASP A 37 -0.95 -2.12 11.11
N LEU A 38 -0.74 -2.05 9.79
CA LEU A 38 -1.00 -0.85 8.98
C LEU A 38 -2.25 -0.95 8.10
N LEU A 39 -2.82 -2.15 7.91
CA LEU A 39 -3.94 -2.33 6.98
C LEU A 39 -5.16 -1.51 7.39
N ASP A 40 -5.50 -1.47 8.69
CA ASP A 40 -6.65 -0.73 9.21
C ASP A 40 -6.59 0.77 8.86
N ILE A 41 -5.39 1.33 8.86
CA ILE A 41 -5.13 2.74 8.52
C ILE A 41 -5.32 3.02 7.01
N CYS A 42 -5.21 1.99 6.17
CA CYS A 42 -5.51 2.09 4.74
C CYS A 42 -7.00 1.84 4.43
N GLU A 43 -7.65 0.93 5.16
CA GLU A 43 -9.05 0.57 4.90
C GLU A 43 -10.05 1.54 5.56
N ASN A 44 -9.64 2.25 6.61
CA ASN A 44 -10.52 3.13 7.37
C ASN A 44 -10.00 4.58 7.42
N SER A 45 -10.87 5.53 7.11
CA SER A 45 -10.61 6.96 7.31
C SER A 45 -10.38 7.27 8.80
N TRP A 46 -9.51 8.25 9.05
CA TRP A 46 -9.38 8.85 10.37
C TRP A 46 -10.73 9.39 10.88
N SER A 47 -11.06 9.10 12.13
CA SER A 47 -12.21 9.66 12.84
C SER A 47 -11.76 10.81 13.74
N ASN A 48 -12.33 12.00 13.51
CA ASN A 48 -11.95 13.27 14.16
C ASN A 48 -12.31 13.36 15.65
N ASN A 49 -12.75 12.28 16.29
CA ASN A 49 -13.21 12.25 17.68
C ASN A 49 -12.11 11.90 18.71
N THR A 50 -10.83 12.04 18.36
CA THR A 50 -9.73 11.61 19.23
C THR A 50 -8.64 12.67 19.44
N SER A 51 -7.79 12.44 20.46
CA SER A 51 -6.76 13.36 20.94
C SER A 51 -5.64 13.66 19.91
N THR A 52 -4.90 14.75 20.10
CA THR A 52 -3.71 15.11 19.30
C THR A 52 -2.63 14.03 19.29
N SER A 53 -2.46 13.29 20.40
CA SER A 53 -1.52 12.16 20.47
C SER A 53 -1.95 11.01 19.54
N SER A 54 -3.25 10.75 19.47
CA SER A 54 -3.83 9.76 18.56
C SER A 54 -3.66 10.19 17.09
N LEU A 55 -3.85 11.48 16.78
CA LEU A 55 -3.62 12.02 15.44
C LEU A 55 -2.17 11.83 14.97
N ASN A 56 -1.18 12.13 15.82
CA ASN A 56 0.22 11.99 15.45
C ASN A 56 0.62 10.52 15.21
N LYS A 57 0.06 9.59 16.01
CA LYS A 57 0.25 8.15 15.79
C LYS A 57 -0.35 7.71 14.46
N TRP A 58 -1.57 8.14 14.15
CA TRP A 58 -2.22 7.85 12.89
C TRP A 58 -1.43 8.41 11.70
N LYS A 59 -0.99 9.68 11.75
CA LYS A 59 -0.17 10.28 10.69
C LYS A 59 1.11 9.50 10.44
N LYS A 60 1.79 9.07 11.51
CA LYS A 60 3.02 8.27 11.40
C LYS A 60 2.74 6.93 10.72
N ALA A 61 1.68 6.23 11.12
CA ALA A 61 1.28 4.97 10.50
C ALA A 61 0.86 5.16 9.03
N SER A 62 0.12 6.24 8.72
CA SER A 62 -0.26 6.64 7.36
C SER A 62 0.99 6.83 6.49
N PHE A 63 1.97 7.60 6.94
CA PHE A 63 3.22 7.79 6.19
C PHE A 63 4.02 6.50 5.99
N GLU A 64 4.04 5.61 7.00
CA GLU A 64 4.69 4.30 6.85
C GLU A 64 3.99 3.45 5.78
N ALA A 65 2.65 3.39 5.81
CA ALA A 65 1.86 2.67 4.82
C ALA A 65 2.05 3.24 3.41
N ILE A 66 2.02 4.57 3.25
CA ILE A 66 2.29 5.26 1.98
C ILE A 66 3.65 4.83 1.44
N ASN A 67 4.71 4.89 2.25
CA ASN A 67 6.05 4.52 1.82
C ASN A 67 6.14 3.05 1.36
N LEU A 68 5.49 2.13 2.06
CA LEU A 68 5.44 0.72 1.67
C LEU A 68 4.69 0.51 0.35
N ILE A 69 3.59 1.23 0.15
CA ILE A 69 2.81 1.19 -1.09
C ILE A 69 3.63 1.77 -2.25
N THR A 70 4.17 2.98 -2.10
CA THR A 70 4.86 3.70 -3.19
C THR A 70 6.15 3.02 -3.64
N THR A 71 6.82 2.26 -2.76
CA THR A 71 7.98 1.45 -3.14
C THR A 71 7.62 0.20 -3.95
N ARG A 72 6.31 -0.11 -4.08
CA ARG A 72 5.78 -1.29 -4.77
C ARG A 72 4.82 -0.93 -5.89
N ILE A 73 4.96 0.26 -6.47
CA ILE A 73 4.25 0.67 -7.68
C ILE A 73 5.25 1.23 -8.70
N ILE A 74 4.98 1.11 -9.99
CA ILE A 74 5.82 1.74 -11.02
C ILE A 74 5.60 3.26 -11.09
N GLU A 75 6.53 3.98 -11.72
CA GLU A 75 6.45 5.44 -11.87
C GLU A 75 5.15 5.92 -12.51
N ARG A 76 4.66 5.22 -13.54
CA ARG A 76 3.37 5.55 -14.18
C ARG A 76 2.23 5.53 -13.16
N VAL A 77 2.11 4.44 -12.39
CA VAL A 77 1.08 4.28 -11.36
C VAL A 77 1.24 5.36 -10.30
N PHE A 78 2.48 5.62 -9.85
CA PHE A 78 2.78 6.68 -8.88
C PHE A 78 2.25 8.04 -9.35
N ARG A 79 2.52 8.45 -10.60
CA ARG A 79 2.04 9.72 -11.15
C ARG A 79 0.52 9.80 -11.27
N GLU A 80 -0.15 8.65 -11.41
CA GLU A 80 -1.60 8.56 -11.51
C GLU A 80 -2.29 8.66 -10.14
N VAL A 81 -1.67 8.14 -9.06
CA VAL A 81 -2.32 7.98 -7.75
C VAL A 81 -1.75 8.85 -6.62
N VAL A 82 -0.54 9.38 -6.77
CA VAL A 82 0.13 10.21 -5.75
C VAL A 82 -0.02 11.69 -6.09
N ASN A 83 -0.76 12.43 -5.27
CA ASN A 83 -1.03 13.86 -5.41
C ASN A 83 -1.05 14.53 -4.02
N SER A 84 -1.39 15.82 -3.96
CA SER A 84 -1.41 16.60 -2.71
C SER A 84 -2.36 16.06 -1.63
N GLU A 85 -3.38 15.27 -2.00
CA GLU A 85 -4.34 14.70 -1.06
C GLU A 85 -3.88 13.31 -0.57
N THR A 86 -3.36 12.48 -1.48
CA THR A 86 -2.98 11.09 -1.16
C THR A 86 -1.57 10.96 -0.56
N ILE A 87 -0.69 11.95 -0.73
CA ILE A 87 0.68 11.91 -0.21
C ILE A 87 0.75 11.96 1.33
N GLU A 88 -0.33 12.38 2.00
CA GLU A 88 -0.41 12.43 3.47
C GLU A 88 -1.46 11.49 4.06
N ASN A 89 -2.25 10.82 3.21
CA ASN A 89 -3.38 10.01 3.63
C ASN A 89 -3.37 8.64 2.95
N SER A 90 -2.93 7.62 3.69
CA SER A 90 -2.84 6.24 3.21
C SER A 90 -4.18 5.66 2.80
N HIS A 91 -5.27 6.07 3.47
CA HIS A 91 -6.62 5.64 3.12
C HIS A 91 -7.03 6.18 1.75
N LEU A 92 -6.85 7.48 1.51
CA LEU A 92 -7.13 8.08 0.19
C LEU A 92 -6.24 7.48 -0.90
N LEU A 93 -4.95 7.24 -0.61
CA LEU A 93 -4.05 6.58 -1.55
C LEU A 93 -4.53 5.15 -1.91
N TRP A 94 -4.93 4.39 -0.89
CA TRP A 94 -5.41 3.02 -1.04
C TRP A 94 -6.71 2.95 -1.86
N ASP A 95 -7.64 3.84 -1.57
CA ASP A 95 -8.91 3.96 -2.29
C ASP A 95 -8.68 4.36 -3.75
N GLN A 96 -7.85 5.37 -4.00
CA GLN A 96 -7.54 5.82 -5.36
C GLN A 96 -6.90 4.71 -6.22
N ILE A 97 -5.96 3.94 -5.65
CA ILE A 97 -5.38 2.77 -6.34
C ILE A 97 -6.47 1.73 -6.64
N SER A 98 -7.34 1.47 -5.66
CA SER A 98 -8.39 0.46 -5.78
C SER A 98 -9.43 0.85 -6.83
N GLU A 99 -9.94 2.08 -6.81
CA GLU A 99 -10.88 2.60 -7.81
C GLU A 99 -10.30 2.53 -9.22
N GLN A 100 -9.04 2.94 -9.38
CA GLN A 100 -8.41 3.05 -10.69
C GLN A 100 -8.06 1.70 -11.33
N TYR A 101 -7.70 0.69 -10.52
CA TYR A 101 -7.16 -0.57 -11.07
C TYR A 101 -8.01 -1.81 -10.75
N ALA A 102 -8.88 -1.79 -9.74
CA ALA A 102 -9.87 -2.86 -9.55
C ALA A 102 -10.89 -2.87 -10.70
N SER A 103 -11.33 -1.68 -11.13
CA SER A 103 -12.23 -1.50 -12.27
C SER A 103 -11.62 -2.02 -13.58
N LYS A 104 -10.34 -1.73 -13.84
CA LYS A 104 -9.61 -2.18 -15.03
C LYS A 104 -9.40 -3.70 -15.07
N CYS A 105 -9.22 -4.35 -13.91
CA CYS A 105 -9.14 -5.81 -13.83
C CYS A 105 -10.48 -6.52 -14.12
N ALA A 106 -11.62 -5.86 -13.86
CA ALA A 106 -12.95 -6.44 -14.16
C ALA A 106 -13.29 -6.41 -15.65
N VAL A 107 -12.79 -5.41 -16.40
CA VAL A 107 -13.10 -5.21 -17.82
C VAL A 107 -12.39 -6.20 -18.75
N ASN A 108 -11.24 -6.78 -18.33
CA ASN A 108 -10.50 -7.77 -19.13
C ASN A 108 -11.04 -9.22 -19.03
N ARG A 109 -12.30 -9.40 -18.61
CA ARG A 109 -12.99 -10.71 -18.57
C ARG A 109 -14.22 -10.79 -19.48
N GLY A 110 -14.42 -9.79 -20.36
CA GLY A 110 -15.48 -9.75 -21.38
C GLY A 110 -14.96 -10.10 -22.76
#